data_AF-A0A7S3MQA0-F1
#
_entry.id   AF-A0A7S3MQA0-F1
#
_cell.length_a   1.000
_cell.length_b   1.000
_cell.length_c   1.000
_cell.angle_alpha   90.00
_cell.angle_beta   90.00
_cell.angle_gamma   90.00
#
_symmetry.space_group_name_H-M   'P 1'
#
loop_
_entity.id
_entity.type
_entity.pdbx_description
1 polymer ?
#
loop_
_entity_poly.entity_id
_entity_poly.type
_entity_poly.pdbx_seq_one_letter_code
_entity_poly.pdbx_strand_id
1 'polypeptide(L)'
;VIATTYWYNGDEYEKMQIKKFERGQIVEYTNLEEFCNSWILLPGITTLSRLTLAIMYLFWLFWMFLGMNIIADIFMGAIEQITSAKRIILKLDPSSGDYIRTKVNVWNPTVANLTLMALGSSAPEILLNVIETVSALGDKPGELGPSTIVGSAAFNFLIISGISIYAVNETNDDRTQSERQEAGTPKGVKKVADTGVFAITTCWSIIAYVWLYVVLLDGVVKDWEAYLT
;
A
#
# COMPACT_ATOMS: atom_id res chain seq x y z
N VAL A 1 -41.55 -21.48 -10.84
CA VAL A 1 -41.07 -21.44 -9.44
C VAL A 1 -41.87 -20.34 -8.77
N ILE A 2 -42.67 -20.66 -7.76
CA ILE A 2 -43.52 -19.66 -7.08
C ILE A 2 -42.55 -18.75 -6.31
N ALA A 3 -42.41 -17.50 -6.72
CA ALA A 3 -41.67 -16.51 -5.98
C ALA A 3 -42.42 -16.27 -4.66
N THR A 4 -41.95 -16.88 -3.57
CA THR A 4 -42.46 -16.60 -2.23
C THR A 4 -42.04 -15.21 -1.85
N THR A 5 -42.97 -14.25 -1.94
CA THR A 5 -42.78 -12.90 -1.43
C THR A 5 -43.13 -12.86 0.06
N TYR A 6 -42.33 -12.15 0.83
CA TYR A 6 -42.43 -12.00 2.28
C TYR A 6 -43.05 -10.65 2.60
N TRP A 7 -43.94 -10.60 3.59
CA TRP A 7 -44.64 -9.38 3.96
C TRP A 7 -44.21 -8.94 5.35
N TYR A 8 -43.77 -7.69 5.48
CA TYR A 8 -43.41 -7.10 6.77
C TYR A 8 -43.84 -5.63 6.83
N ASN A 9 -44.59 -5.25 7.87
CA ASN A 9 -45.12 -3.89 8.04
C ASN A 9 -45.92 -3.31 6.85
N GLY A 10 -46.50 -4.17 6.01
CA GLY A 10 -47.30 -3.75 4.84
C GLY A 10 -46.50 -3.60 3.55
N ASP A 11 -45.19 -3.80 3.58
CA ASP A 11 -44.32 -3.82 2.41
C ASP A 11 -44.00 -5.25 1.97
N GLU A 12 -43.88 -5.45 0.66
CA GLU A 12 -43.52 -6.72 0.03
C GLU A 12 -42.00 -6.82 -0.16
N TYR A 13 -41.44 -7.97 0.23
CA TYR A 13 -40.02 -8.26 0.20
C TYR A 13 -39.72 -9.55 -0.57
N GLU A 14 -38.72 -9.54 -1.44
CA GLU A 14 -38.34 -10.72 -2.24
C GLU A 14 -37.57 -11.76 -1.44
N LYS A 15 -36.81 -11.34 -0.42
CA LYS A 15 -35.91 -12.22 0.34
C LYS A 15 -35.98 -11.99 1.85
N MET A 16 -35.76 -13.05 2.62
CA MET A 16 -35.71 -13.05 4.08
C MET A 16 -34.52 -13.86 4.59
N GLN A 17 -33.75 -13.31 5.54
CA GLN A 17 -32.69 -14.02 6.27
C GLN A 17 -32.95 -13.98 7.78
N ILE A 18 -32.83 -15.13 8.46
CA ILE A 18 -32.96 -15.22 9.92
C ILE A 18 -31.63 -15.64 10.52
N LYS A 19 -31.06 -14.80 11.38
CA LYS A 19 -29.89 -15.13 12.21
C LYS A 19 -30.33 -15.35 13.65
N LYS A 20 -30.13 -16.57 14.15
CA LYS A 20 -30.46 -16.95 15.54
C LYS A 20 -29.23 -16.75 16.44
N PHE A 21 -29.47 -16.14 17.60
CA PHE A 21 -28.52 -15.92 18.68
C PHE A 21 -29.06 -16.53 19.97
N GLU A 22 -28.21 -16.77 20.96
CA GLU A 22 -28.62 -17.35 22.26
C GLU A 22 -29.74 -16.56 22.96
N ARG A 23 -29.83 -15.24 22.71
CA ARG A 23 -30.80 -14.34 23.33
C ARG A 23 -31.87 -13.78 22.38
N GLY A 24 -31.99 -14.30 21.16
CA GLY A 24 -33.00 -13.81 20.22
C GLY A 24 -32.73 -14.16 18.77
N GLN A 25 -33.52 -13.59 17.87
CA GLN A 25 -33.34 -13.74 16.42
C GLN A 25 -33.43 -12.38 15.74
N ILE A 26 -32.57 -12.18 14.75
CA ILE A 26 -32.63 -11.01 13.85
C ILE A 26 -33.18 -11.51 12.52
N VAL A 27 -34.21 -10.84 12.06
CA VAL A 27 -34.89 -11.15 10.80
C VAL A 27 -34.69 -9.95 9.87
N GLU A 28 -34.04 -10.19 8.74
CA GLU A 28 -33.74 -9.19 7.74
C GLU A 28 -34.56 -9.46 6.49
N TYR A 29 -35.32 -8.46 6.05
CA TYR A 29 -36.09 -8.48 4.81
C TYR A 29 -35.46 -7.53 3.81
N THR A 30 -35.23 -7.96 2.58
CA THR A 30 -34.58 -7.13 1.57
C THR A 30 -35.14 -7.36 0.17
N ASN A 31 -35.13 -6.28 -0.62
CA ASN A 31 -35.38 -6.27 -2.07
C ASN A 31 -34.08 -6.09 -2.87
N LEU A 32 -32.94 -6.25 -2.21
CA LEU A 32 -31.62 -6.19 -2.84
C LEU A 32 -31.19 -7.57 -3.35
N GLU A 33 -30.26 -7.56 -4.30
CA GLU A 33 -29.76 -8.79 -4.95
C GLU A 33 -29.10 -9.75 -3.95
N GLU A 34 -28.41 -9.25 -2.92
CA GLU A 34 -27.69 -10.09 -1.95
C GLU A 34 -27.76 -9.56 -0.51
N PHE A 35 -27.58 -10.48 0.45
CA PHE A 35 -27.42 -10.13 1.87
C PHE A 35 -25.93 -9.88 2.17
N CYS A 36 -25.58 -8.67 2.56
CA CYS A 36 -24.21 -8.32 2.92
C CYS A 36 -23.88 -8.81 4.33
N ASN A 37 -23.05 -9.85 4.44
CA ASN A 37 -22.60 -10.42 5.69
C ASN A 37 -21.07 -10.35 5.79
N SER A 38 -20.55 -9.82 6.90
CA SER A 38 -19.12 -9.83 7.19
C SER A 38 -18.90 -10.07 8.68
N TRP A 39 -17.78 -10.69 9.03
CA TRP A 39 -17.37 -10.93 10.40
C TRP A 39 -17.20 -9.62 11.20
N ILE A 40 -16.87 -8.53 10.52
CA ILE A 40 -16.73 -7.19 11.10
C ILE A 40 -18.09 -6.51 11.33
N LEU A 41 -19.11 -6.87 10.55
CA LEU A 41 -20.43 -6.25 10.65
C LEU A 41 -21.21 -6.87 11.82
N LEU A 42 -21.47 -6.07 12.85
CA LEU A 42 -22.33 -6.51 13.94
C LEU A 42 -23.71 -6.87 13.38
N PRO A 43 -24.28 -8.00 13.81
CA PRO A 43 -25.56 -8.47 13.29
C PRO A 43 -26.66 -7.47 13.65
N GLY A 44 -27.43 -7.04 12.63
CA GLY A 44 -28.50 -6.05 12.77
C GLY A 44 -28.14 -4.63 12.30
N ILE A 45 -26.85 -4.30 12.07
CA ILE A 45 -26.46 -2.97 11.54
C ILE A 45 -27.11 -2.66 10.18
N THR A 46 -27.27 -3.68 9.33
CA THR A 46 -27.87 -3.56 8.00
C THR A 46 -29.36 -3.18 8.03
N THR A 47 -30.01 -3.31 9.18
CA THR A 47 -31.43 -2.91 9.37
C THR A 47 -31.60 -1.42 9.67
N LEU A 48 -30.52 -0.67 9.91
CA LEU A 48 -30.57 0.77 10.15
C LEU A 48 -30.87 1.56 8.87
N SER A 49 -31.29 2.82 9.04
CA SER A 49 -31.56 3.71 7.89
C SER A 49 -30.30 3.87 7.02
N ARG A 50 -30.47 3.93 5.70
CA ARG A 50 -29.36 4.05 4.73
C ARG A 50 -28.45 5.25 5.04
N LEU A 51 -29.04 6.36 5.49
CA LEU A 51 -28.29 7.57 5.86
C LEU A 51 -27.45 7.36 7.12
N THR A 52 -28.03 6.78 8.17
CA THR A 52 -27.29 6.46 9.40
C THR A 52 -26.15 5.50 9.12
N LEU A 53 -26.40 4.47 8.30
CA LEU A 53 -25.40 3.49 7.90
C LEU A 53 -24.24 4.15 7.13
N ALA A 54 -24.56 5.01 6.16
CA ALA A 54 -23.55 5.74 5.39
C ALA A 54 -22.67 6.62 6.28
N ILE A 55 -23.27 7.36 7.23
CA ILE A 55 -22.53 8.20 8.18
C ILE A 55 -21.65 7.35 9.09
N MET A 56 -22.17 6.24 9.63
CA MET A 56 -21.39 5.33 10.47
C MET A 56 -20.20 4.73 9.73
N TYR A 57 -20.39 4.27 8.50
CA TYR A 57 -19.29 3.77 7.67
C TYR A 57 -18.30 4.86 7.32
N LEU A 58 -18.73 6.09 7.07
CA LEU A 58 -17.82 7.21 6.81
C LEU A 58 -16.92 7.48 8.02
N PHE A 59 -17.49 7.55 9.23
CA PHE A 59 -16.71 7.73 10.45
C PHE A 59 -15.76 6.56 10.72
N TRP A 60 -16.22 5.32 10.50
CA TRP A 60 -15.41 4.14 10.67
C TRP A 60 -14.26 4.07 9.67
N LEU A 61 -14.52 4.35 8.39
CA LEU A 61 -13.50 4.42 7.35
C LEU A 61 -12.46 5.50 7.66
N PHE A 62 -12.90 6.69 8.12
CA PHE A 62 -12.00 7.75 8.52
C PHE A 62 -11.11 7.33 9.71
N TRP A 63 -11.70 6.67 10.72
CA TRP A 63 -10.95 6.14 11.86
C TRP A 63 -9.90 5.10 11.45
N MET A 64 -10.29 4.13 10.62
CA MET A 64 -9.37 3.11 10.11
C MET A 64 -8.26 3.74 9.25
N PHE A 65 -8.60 4.70 8.40
CA PHE A 65 -7.64 5.43 7.57
C PHE A 65 -6.61 6.18 8.42
N LEU A 66 -7.06 6.87 9.48
CA LEU A 66 -6.16 7.55 10.41
C LEU A 66 -5.21 6.55 11.11
N GLY A 67 -5.74 5.42 11.57
CA GLY A 67 -4.93 4.37 12.19
C GLY A 67 -3.86 3.80 11.25
N MET A 68 -4.24 3.48 10.01
CA MET A 68 -3.31 3.02 8.98
C MET A 68 -2.23 4.06 8.66
N ASN A 69 -2.60 5.35 8.60
CA ASN A 69 -1.66 6.44 8.35
C ASN A 69 -0.60 6.56 9.46
N ILE A 70 -1.02 6.50 10.73
CA ILE A 70 -0.10 6.55 11.88
C ILE A 70 0.86 5.35 11.88
N ILE A 71 0.35 4.14 11.60
CA ILE A 71 1.18 2.94 11.55
C ILE A 71 2.21 3.03 10.41
N ALA A 72 1.81 3.54 9.25
CA ALA A 72 2.71 3.75 8.11
C ALA A 72 3.85 4.71 8.46
N ASP A 73 3.56 5.82 9.15
CA ASP A 73 4.55 6.80 9.57
C ASP A 73 5.56 6.22 10.58
N ILE A 74 5.06 5.50 11.59
CA ILE A 74 5.92 4.80 12.57
C ILE A 74 6.81 3.77 11.88
N PHE A 75 6.27 3.00 10.94
CA PHE A 75 7.02 1.99 10.19
C PHE A 75 8.12 2.64 9.34
N MET A 76 7.81 3.74 8.65
CA MET A 76 8.79 4.49 7.87
C MET A 76 9.90 5.06 8.75
N GLY A 77 9.56 5.67 9.90
CA GLY A 77 10.54 6.15 10.86
C GLY A 77 11.48 5.06 11.37
N ALA A 78 10.97 3.84 11.57
CA ALA A 78 11.80 2.68 11.95
C ALA A 78 12.79 2.29 10.82
N ILE A 79 12.35 2.30 9.57
CA ILE A 79 13.21 2.01 8.41
C ILE A 79 14.30 3.08 8.23
N GLU A 80 13.98 4.36 8.41
CA GLU A 80 14.96 5.45 8.39
C GLU A 80 16.03 5.29 9.48
N GLN A 81 15.62 4.84 10.67
CA GLN A 81 16.57 4.55 11.76
C GLN A 81 17.49 3.37 11.43
N ILE A 82 16.98 2.32 10.78
CA ILE A 82 17.78 1.16 10.37
C ILE A 82 18.79 1.53 9.28
N THR A 83 18.36 2.30 8.29
CA THR A 83 19.18 2.68 7.13
C THR A 83 20.27 3.71 7.48
N SER A 84 20.04 4.52 8.51
CA SER A 84 21.02 5.50 9.02
C SER A 84 22.10 4.91 9.95
N ALA A 85 22.08 3.60 10.21
CA ALA A 85 23.09 2.93 11.02
C ALA A 85 24.51 3.10 10.45
N LYS A 86 25.47 3.48 11.30
CA LYS A 86 26.89 3.73 10.93
C LYS A 86 27.82 2.71 11.58
N ARG A 87 28.78 2.21 10.80
CA ARG A 87 29.91 1.38 11.27
C ARG A 87 31.22 2.15 11.19
N ILE A 88 32.10 1.92 12.15
CA ILE A 88 33.45 2.48 12.15
C ILE A 88 34.35 1.50 11.39
N ILE A 89 34.97 1.96 10.31
CA ILE A 89 36.00 1.21 9.59
C ILE A 89 37.33 1.95 9.67
N LEU A 90 38.42 1.19 9.74
CA LEU A 90 39.77 1.72 9.64
C LEU A 90 40.11 1.85 8.15
N LYS A 91 40.28 3.08 7.67
CA LYS A 91 40.78 3.34 6.32
C LYS A 91 42.24 3.77 6.42
N LEU A 92 43.07 3.23 5.55
CA LEU A 92 44.45 3.68 5.38
C LEU A 92 44.41 5.04 4.69
N ASP A 93 44.96 6.07 5.32
CA ASP A 93 45.09 7.39 4.68
C ASP A 93 46.21 7.33 3.62
N PRO A 94 45.91 7.62 2.33
CA PRO A 94 46.91 7.61 1.26
C PRO A 94 48.08 8.58 1.48
N SER A 95 47.93 9.61 2.33
CA SER A 95 48.95 10.64 2.54
C SER A 95 49.79 10.44 3.81
N SER A 96 49.21 9.85 4.86
CA SER A 96 49.86 9.69 6.17
C SER A 96 50.32 8.25 6.45
N GLY A 97 49.81 7.25 5.73
CA GLY A 97 50.07 5.83 6.01
C GLY A 97 49.44 5.31 7.32
N ASP A 98 48.68 6.15 8.02
CA ASP A 98 48.01 5.82 9.27
C ASP A 98 46.58 5.30 9.06
N TYR A 99 46.12 4.49 10.01
CA TYR A 99 44.73 4.00 10.04
C TYR A 99 43.82 5.04 10.69
N ILE A 100 43.03 5.73 9.87
CA ILE A 100 42.02 6.69 10.34
C ILE A 100 40.69 5.97 10.55
N ARG A 101 40.05 6.23 11.70
CA ARG A 101 38.70 5.75 12.01
C ARG A 101 37.67 6.60 11.28
N THR A 102 37.10 6.08 10.19
CA THR A 102 36.01 6.74 9.46
C THR A 102 34.67 6.06 9.77
N LYS A 103 33.66 6.86 10.13
CA LYS A 103 32.27 6.39 10.24
C LYS A 103 31.66 6.31 8.85
N VAL A 104 31.31 5.11 8.38
CA VAL A 104 30.59 4.90 7.12
C VAL A 104 29.22 4.29 7.40
N ASN A 105 28.24 4.58 6.54
CA ASN A 105 26.93 3.93 6.65
C ASN A 105 27.10 2.41 6.47
N VAL A 106 26.33 1.63 7.24
CA VAL A 106 26.29 0.17 7.14
C VAL A 106 25.67 -0.24 5.82
N TRP A 107 24.58 0.43 5.44
CA TRP A 107 23.86 0.19 4.22
C TRP A 107 24.41 1.01 3.06
N ASN A 108 24.50 0.38 1.88
CA ASN A 108 24.68 1.12 0.65
C ASN A 108 23.42 1.98 0.41
N PRO A 109 23.54 3.30 0.20
CA PRO A 109 22.40 4.19 0.00
C PRO A 109 21.45 3.73 -1.12
N THR A 110 21.98 3.24 -2.22
CA THR A 110 21.19 2.75 -3.37
C THR A 110 20.38 1.52 -3.00
N VAL A 111 20.99 0.57 -2.28
CA VAL A 111 20.30 -0.65 -1.82
C VAL A 111 19.23 -0.31 -0.79
N ALA A 112 19.57 0.52 0.20
CA ALA A 112 18.62 0.96 1.23
C ALA A 112 17.38 1.64 0.64
N ASN A 113 17.58 2.51 -0.35
CA ASN A 113 16.49 3.24 -0.99
C ASN A 113 15.58 2.31 -1.82
N LEU A 114 16.18 1.42 -2.62
CA LEU A 114 15.41 0.54 -3.52
C LEU A 114 14.76 -0.64 -2.81
N THR A 115 15.25 -1.05 -1.64
CA THR A 115 14.67 -2.17 -0.89
C THR A 115 13.90 -1.69 0.33
N LEU A 116 14.60 -1.28 1.38
CA LEU A 116 14.01 -1.03 2.69
C LEU A 116 13.11 0.20 2.67
N MET A 117 13.53 1.29 2.04
CA MET A 117 12.77 2.54 1.98
C MET A 117 11.52 2.40 1.10
N ALA A 118 11.66 1.76 -0.07
CA ALA A 118 10.54 1.47 -0.97
C ALA A 118 9.52 0.50 -0.35
N LEU A 119 9.99 -0.54 0.34
CA LEU A 119 9.11 -1.45 1.10
C LEU A 119 8.44 -0.72 2.27
N GLY A 120 9.17 0.18 2.94
CA GLY A 120 8.69 1.08 3.98
C GLY A 120 7.43 1.84 3.58
N SER A 121 7.50 2.54 2.44
CA SER A 121 6.38 3.34 1.94
C SER A 121 5.17 2.52 1.49
N SER A 122 5.38 1.27 1.06
CA SER A 122 4.30 0.42 0.52
C SER A 122 3.83 -0.72 1.42
N ALA A 123 4.37 -0.81 2.65
CA ALA A 123 4.02 -1.86 3.60
C ALA A 123 2.51 -1.93 3.94
N PRO A 124 1.78 -0.82 4.16
CA PRO A 124 0.33 -0.87 4.39
C PRO A 124 -0.45 -1.52 3.23
N GLU A 125 -0.05 -1.19 2.00
CA GLU A 125 -0.72 -1.61 0.77
C GLU A 125 -0.44 -3.09 0.49
N ILE A 126 0.81 -3.50 0.65
CA ILE A 126 1.24 -4.90 0.56
C ILE A 126 0.52 -5.74 1.62
N LEU A 127 0.43 -5.25 2.87
CA LEU A 127 -0.24 -5.98 3.95
C LEU A 127 -1.73 -6.18 3.65
N LEU A 128 -2.42 -5.16 3.14
CA LEU A 128 -3.83 -5.27 2.74
C LEU A 128 -4.02 -6.29 1.62
N ASN A 129 -3.18 -6.26 0.58
CA ASN A 129 -3.22 -7.22 -0.52
C ASN A 129 -2.97 -8.66 -0.04
N VAL A 130 -2.04 -8.85 0.89
CA VAL A 130 -1.77 -10.18 1.48
C VAL A 130 -2.97 -10.66 2.30
N ILE A 131 -3.57 -9.80 3.12
CA ILE A 131 -4.75 -10.16 3.92
C ILE A 131 -5.93 -10.52 3.00
N GLU A 132 -6.18 -9.75 1.95
CA GLU A 132 -7.23 -10.03 0.96
C GLU A 132 -6.98 -11.37 0.27
N THR A 133 -5.76 -11.60 -0.22
CA THR A 133 -5.39 -12.85 -0.92
C THR A 133 -5.52 -14.07 -0.02
N VAL A 134 -5.07 -13.98 1.24
CA VAL A 134 -5.17 -15.08 2.21
C VAL A 134 -6.62 -15.31 2.65
N SER A 135 -7.44 -14.27 2.76
CA SER A 135 -8.85 -14.39 3.15
C SER A 135 -9.73 -14.93 2.04
N ALA A 136 -9.35 -14.72 0.77
CA ALA A 136 -10.04 -15.21 -0.42
C ALA A 136 -9.37 -16.44 -1.05
N LEU A 137 -8.56 -17.18 -0.28
CA LEU A 137 -7.78 -18.30 -0.79
C LEU A 137 -8.70 -19.42 -1.30
N GLY A 138 -8.66 -19.69 -2.61
CA GLY A 138 -9.49 -20.69 -3.28
C GLY A 138 -10.76 -20.15 -3.95
N ASP A 139 -11.07 -18.86 -3.77
CA ASP A 139 -12.15 -18.15 -4.46
C ASP A 139 -11.60 -17.22 -5.55
N LYS A 140 -12.48 -16.58 -6.32
CA LYS A 140 -12.07 -15.60 -7.33
C LYS A 140 -11.28 -14.46 -6.63
N PRO A 141 -10.10 -14.10 -7.15
CA PRO A 141 -9.32 -13.00 -6.58
C PRO A 141 -10.14 -11.70 -6.61
N GLY A 142 -10.12 -10.98 -5.49
CA GLY A 142 -10.81 -9.70 -5.37
C GLY A 142 -10.21 -8.64 -6.29
N GLU A 143 -11.07 -7.76 -6.82
CA GLU A 143 -10.64 -6.65 -7.69
C GLU A 143 -9.94 -5.52 -6.92
N LEU A 144 -10.02 -5.53 -5.58
CA LEU A 144 -9.51 -4.46 -4.73
C LEU A 144 -7.98 -4.38 -4.76
N GLY A 145 -7.31 -5.53 -4.70
CA GLY A 145 -5.85 -5.58 -4.66
C GLY A 145 -5.18 -5.02 -5.92
N PRO A 146 -5.48 -5.54 -7.13
CA PRO A 146 -4.93 -5.01 -8.38
C PRO A 146 -5.21 -3.51 -8.57
N SER A 147 -6.43 -3.08 -8.23
CA SER A 147 -6.84 -1.67 -8.34
C SER A 147 -6.03 -0.76 -7.40
N THR A 148 -5.74 -1.24 -6.19
CA THR A 148 -4.94 -0.51 -5.19
C THR A 148 -3.48 -0.37 -5.63
N ILE A 149 -2.88 -1.43 -6.19
CA ILE A 149 -1.49 -1.41 -6.70
C ILE A 149 -1.35 -0.40 -7.84
N VAL A 150 -2.24 -0.48 -8.84
CA VAL A 150 -2.20 0.41 -10.00
C VAL A 150 -2.48 1.86 -9.59
N GLY A 151 -3.45 2.08 -8.69
CA GLY A 151 -3.78 3.39 -8.17
C GLY A 151 -2.62 4.06 -7.43
N SER A 152 -1.95 3.33 -6.54
CA SER A 152 -0.79 3.84 -5.78
C SER A 152 0.40 4.16 -6.70
N ALA A 153 0.69 3.30 -7.69
CA ALA A 153 1.73 3.55 -8.69
C ALA A 153 1.45 4.82 -9.50
N ALA A 154 0.20 5.01 -9.96
CA ALA A 154 -0.20 6.21 -10.69
C ALA A 154 -0.11 7.47 -9.81
N PHE A 155 -0.54 7.39 -8.55
CA PHE A 155 -0.47 8.51 -7.60
C PHE A 155 0.97 8.92 -7.30
N ASN A 156 1.86 7.95 -7.07
CA ASN A 156 3.29 8.21 -6.84
C ASN A 156 3.95 8.84 -8.08
N PHE A 157 3.63 8.32 -9.27
CA PHE A 157 4.22 8.82 -10.50
C PHE A 157 3.70 10.20 -10.90
N LEU A 158 2.43 10.52 -10.72
CA LEU A 158 1.84 11.79 -11.18
C LEU A 158 1.81 12.85 -10.09
N ILE A 159 1.28 12.51 -8.91
CA ILE A 159 1.01 13.48 -7.85
C ILE A 159 2.24 13.69 -6.98
N ILE A 160 2.83 12.62 -6.44
CA ILE A 160 4.00 12.76 -5.56
C ILE A 160 5.20 13.32 -6.31
N SER A 161 5.45 12.86 -7.55
CA SER A 161 6.53 13.43 -8.37
C SER A 161 6.28 14.91 -8.69
N GLY A 162 5.04 15.29 -9.04
CA GLY A 162 4.65 16.66 -9.33
C GLY A 162 4.84 17.57 -8.12
N ILE A 163 4.39 17.13 -6.93
CA ILE A 163 4.61 17.85 -5.67
C ILE A 163 6.10 17.92 -5.35
N SER A 164 6.87 16.85 -5.58
CA SER A 164 8.32 16.85 -5.32
C SER A 164 9.08 17.81 -6.22
N ILE A 165 8.68 17.95 -7.48
CA ILE A 165 9.23 18.94 -8.42
C ILE A 165 8.82 20.35 -7.98
N TYR A 166 7.55 20.56 -7.63
CA TYR A 166 7.04 21.85 -7.20
C TYR A 166 7.59 22.34 -5.85
N ALA A 167 7.84 21.42 -4.91
CA ALA A 167 8.31 21.74 -3.57
C ALA A 167 9.75 22.27 -3.56
N VAL A 168 10.56 21.90 -4.57
CA VAL A 168 11.93 22.36 -4.73
C VAL A 168 11.94 23.66 -5.52
N ASN A 169 12.16 24.77 -4.82
CA ASN A 169 12.31 26.11 -5.40
C ASN A 169 13.60 26.77 -4.93
N GLU A 170 14.01 27.86 -5.57
CA GLU A 170 15.21 28.62 -5.17
C GLU A 170 15.17 29.11 -3.71
N THR A 171 13.98 29.32 -3.15
CA THR A 171 13.78 29.76 -1.76
C THR A 171 13.92 28.62 -0.74
N ASN A 172 13.59 27.39 -1.14
CA ASN A 172 13.54 26.21 -0.26
C ASN A 172 14.72 25.25 -0.50
N ASP A 173 15.65 25.63 -1.37
CA ASP A 173 16.86 24.86 -1.65
C ASP A 173 17.98 25.25 -0.67
N ASP A 174 18.06 24.48 0.43
CA ASP A 174 19.03 24.67 1.53
C ASP A 174 20.45 24.17 1.20
N ARG A 175 20.71 23.73 -0.05
CA ARG A 175 22.03 23.21 -0.44
C ARG A 175 23.14 24.29 -0.38
N THR A 176 24.26 23.91 0.21
CA THR A 176 25.48 24.72 0.28
C THR A 176 26.03 24.97 -1.13
N GLN A 177 26.79 26.06 -1.33
CA GLN A 177 27.37 26.38 -2.64
C GLN A 177 28.33 25.30 -3.15
N SER A 178 29.02 24.59 -2.25
CA SER A 178 29.85 23.42 -2.54
C SER A 178 29.04 22.23 -3.07
N GLU A 179 27.92 21.90 -2.42
CA GLU A 179 27.04 20.80 -2.83
C GLU A 179 26.38 21.07 -4.20
N ARG A 180 26.07 22.34 -4.49
CA ARG A 180 25.56 22.75 -5.81
C ARG A 180 26.60 22.63 -6.91
N GLN A 181 27.86 22.96 -6.63
CA GLN A 181 28.96 22.77 -7.57
C GLN A 181 29.23 21.30 -7.86
N GLU A 182 29.15 20.44 -6.84
CA GLU A 182 29.30 18.99 -6.99
C GLU A 182 28.15 18.38 -7.81
N ALA A 183 26.91 18.84 -7.59
CA ALA A 183 25.74 18.38 -8.33
C ALA A 183 25.65 18.92 -9.77
N GLY A 184 26.34 20.04 -10.07
CA GLY A 184 26.32 20.69 -11.38
C GLY A 184 24.96 21.31 -11.76
N THR A 185 24.11 21.62 -10.78
CA THR A 185 22.75 22.14 -11.00
C THR A 185 22.57 23.53 -10.40
N PRO A 186 21.79 24.44 -11.02
CA PRO A 186 21.47 25.73 -10.43
C PRO A 186 20.61 25.58 -9.16
N LYS A 187 20.51 26.67 -8.39
CA LYS A 187 19.67 26.72 -7.19
C LYS A 187 18.21 26.42 -7.58
N GLY A 188 17.51 25.60 -6.80
CA GLY A 188 16.12 25.20 -7.08
C GLY A 188 15.96 24.08 -8.10
N VAL A 189 17.05 23.53 -8.68
CA VAL A 189 16.98 22.37 -9.58
C VAL A 189 17.75 21.20 -9.00
N LYS A 190 17.11 20.03 -8.89
CA LYS A 190 17.74 18.77 -8.48
C LYS A 190 17.89 17.84 -9.67
N LYS A 191 19.02 17.14 -9.74
CA LYS A 191 19.29 16.10 -10.73
C LYS A 191 19.09 14.74 -10.09
N VAL A 192 18.46 13.83 -10.82
CA VAL A 192 18.36 12.42 -10.42
C VAL A 192 19.73 11.76 -10.62
N ALA A 193 20.32 11.26 -9.54
CA ALA A 193 21.53 10.46 -9.58
C ALA A 193 21.20 8.98 -9.92
N ASP A 194 22.20 8.23 -10.38
CA ASP A 194 22.12 6.77 -10.58
C ASP A 194 21.02 6.25 -11.53
N THR A 195 20.86 6.89 -12.68
CA THR A 195 19.91 6.47 -13.73
C THR A 195 20.12 5.04 -14.23
N GLY A 196 21.35 4.50 -14.15
CA GLY A 196 21.65 3.12 -14.54
C GLY A 196 20.91 2.09 -13.69
N VAL A 197 20.71 2.38 -12.39
CA VAL A 197 19.99 1.47 -11.50
C VAL A 197 18.50 1.49 -11.83
N PHE A 198 17.94 2.67 -12.11
CA PHE A 198 16.57 2.80 -12.59
C PHE A 198 16.33 2.01 -13.89
N ALA A 199 17.26 2.06 -14.84
CA ALA A 199 17.14 1.29 -16.09
C ALA A 199 17.06 -0.22 -15.83
N ILE A 200 17.92 -0.76 -14.97
CA ILE A 200 17.91 -2.18 -14.60
C ILE A 200 16.58 -2.54 -13.91
N THR A 201 16.13 -1.72 -12.96
CA THR A 201 14.86 -1.90 -12.26
C THR A 201 13.68 -1.89 -13.25
N THR A 202 13.62 -0.93 -14.16
CA THR A 202 12.55 -0.85 -15.17
C THR A 202 12.52 -2.10 -16.06
N CYS A 203 13.67 -2.59 -16.51
CA CYS A 203 13.73 -3.82 -17.30
C CYS A 203 13.16 -5.02 -16.54
N TRP A 204 13.54 -5.20 -15.27
CA TRP A 204 13.00 -6.29 -14.44
C TRP A 204 11.52 -6.10 -14.10
N SER A 205 11.07 -4.86 -13.87
CA SER A 205 9.65 -4.56 -13.64
C SER A 205 8.79 -4.90 -14.86
N ILE A 206 9.25 -4.59 -16.08
CA ILE A 206 8.54 -4.97 -17.31
C ILE A 206 8.42 -6.49 -17.41
N ILE A 207 9.52 -7.22 -17.17
CA ILE A 207 9.51 -8.68 -17.18
C ILE A 207 8.53 -9.22 -16.13
N ALA A 208 8.52 -8.66 -14.92
CA ALA A 208 7.61 -9.06 -13.85
C ALA A 208 6.13 -8.81 -14.22
N TYR A 209 5.80 -7.68 -14.84
CA TYR A 209 4.43 -7.40 -15.30
C TYR A 209 4.00 -8.30 -16.45
N VAL A 210 4.90 -8.60 -17.38
CA VAL A 210 4.64 -9.58 -18.45
C VAL A 210 4.41 -10.97 -17.86
N TRP A 211 5.23 -11.37 -16.87
CA TRP A 211 5.05 -12.62 -16.15
C TRP A 211 3.71 -12.68 -15.42
N LEU A 212 3.35 -11.63 -14.67
CA LEU A 212 2.06 -11.51 -14.00
C LEU A 212 0.89 -11.64 -15.00
N TYR A 213 0.99 -11.00 -16.16
CA TYR A 213 -0.02 -11.11 -17.21
C TYR A 213 -0.15 -12.55 -17.71
N VAL A 214 0.97 -13.25 -17.95
CA VAL A 214 0.97 -14.66 -18.39
C VAL A 214 0.33 -15.58 -17.36
N VAL A 215 0.61 -15.38 -16.07
CA VAL A 215 0.03 -16.18 -14.97
C VAL A 215 -1.47 -15.93 -14.82
N LEU A 216 -1.96 -14.73 -15.13
CA LEU A 216 -3.39 -14.40 -15.02
C LEU A 216 -4.22 -14.85 -16.24
N LEU A 217 -3.61 -15.29 -17.34
CA LEU A 217 -4.34 -15.66 -18.57
C LEU A 217 -5.27 -16.86 -18.38
N ASP A 218 -4.87 -17.84 -17.57
CA ASP A 218 -5.69 -19.03 -17.29
C ASP A 218 -6.64 -18.85 -16.10
N GLY A 219 -6.55 -17.71 -15.40
CA GLY A 219 -7.38 -17.35 -14.27
C GLY A 219 -7.21 -18.27 -13.04
N VAL A 220 -6.18 -19.12 -13.01
CA VAL A 220 -5.92 -20.08 -11.93
C VAL A 220 -4.43 -20.13 -11.63
N VAL A 221 -4.03 -19.56 -10.48
CA VAL A 221 -2.63 -19.57 -10.05
C VAL A 221 -2.24 -20.95 -9.52
N LYS A 222 -1.22 -21.57 -10.14
CA LYS A 222 -0.63 -22.84 -9.67
C LYS A 222 0.47 -22.58 -8.65
N ASP A 223 0.69 -23.52 -7.73
CA ASP A 223 1.68 -23.39 -6.66
C ASP A 223 3.09 -23.02 -7.17
N TRP A 224 3.52 -23.59 -8.29
CA TRP A 224 4.84 -23.28 -8.86
C TRP A 224 4.93 -21.89 -9.48
N GLU A 225 3.83 -21.34 -10.01
CA GLU A 225 3.75 -19.97 -10.53
C GLU A 225 3.89 -18.98 -9.37
N ALA A 226 3.30 -19.31 -8.22
CA ALA A 226 3.45 -18.54 -6.99
C ALA A 226 4.87 -18.59 -6.41
N TYR A 227 5.57 -19.73 -6.50
CA TYR A 227 6.97 -19.83 -6.03
C TYR A 227 7.98 -19.14 -6.96
N LEU A 228 7.68 -19.03 -8.26
CA LEU A 228 8.56 -18.38 -9.23
C LEU A 228 8.40 -16.86 -9.25
N THR A 229 7.24 -16.36 -8.81
CA THR A 229 6.91 -14.93 -8.69
C THR A 229 7.54 -14.33 -7.44
#